data_AF-A0A178LXP1-F1
#
_entry.id   AF-A0A178LXP1-F1
#
_cell.length_a   1.000
_cell.length_b   1.000
_cell.length_c   1.000
_cell.angle_alpha   90.00
_cell.angle_beta   90.00
_cell.angle_gamma   90.00
#
_symmetry.space_group_name_H-M   'P 1'
#
loop_
_entity.id
_entity.type
_entity.pdbx_description
1 polymer ?
#
loop_
_entity_poly.entity_id
_entity_poly.type
_entity_poly.pdbx_seq_one_letter_code
_entity_poly.pdbx_strand_id
1 'polypeptide(L)'
;MLPEPNRLRAGGPRTIERIRAAALRSFGEHGASATTMRGVAAGAGVSLGLVQHHFATKAGLTRAVDDYVVDLLVETMSRPLPEPPVDSVAEIGNRVTWLFSEYPDMAAYVGRALADGSAVGVRIFDTLLAVGVARWQQRIDRGEVRPDIDVTWAAINGLVLALGAISLKPHLDRHLAEPLTSPAQLERWQRAVDSLLREGLFRRPSSE
;
A
#
# COMPACT_ATOMS: atom_id res chain seq x y z
N MET A 1 -34.45 -34.05 25.29
CA MET A 1 -33.58 -34.23 24.12
C MET A 1 -33.19 -32.84 23.64
N LEU A 2 -32.03 -32.33 24.06
CA LEU A 2 -31.53 -31.02 23.67
C LEU A 2 -30.80 -31.17 22.33
N PRO A 3 -31.01 -30.28 21.33
CA PRO A 3 -30.19 -30.30 20.12
C PRO A 3 -28.79 -29.75 20.44
N GLU A 4 -27.76 -30.41 19.94
CA GLU A 4 -26.36 -30.00 20.13
C GLU A 4 -26.09 -28.62 19.49
N PRO A 5 -25.34 -27.73 20.16
CA PRO A 5 -24.91 -26.47 19.56
C PRO A 5 -23.77 -26.71 18.57
N ASN A 6 -24.14 -26.75 17.29
CA ASN A 6 -23.43 -26.23 16.12
C ASN A 6 -21.91 -25.94 16.32
N ARG A 7 -21.07 -26.96 16.16
CA ARG A 7 -19.61 -26.83 16.05
C ARG A 7 -19.11 -26.22 14.72
N LEU A 8 -20.01 -25.79 13.82
CA LEU A 8 -19.67 -25.27 12.48
C LEU A 8 -19.57 -23.74 12.40
N ARG A 9 -19.56 -23.02 13.54
CA ARG A 9 -19.38 -21.55 13.58
C ARG A 9 -18.18 -21.05 14.40
N ALA A 10 -17.21 -21.92 14.69
CA ALA A 10 -16.01 -21.57 15.47
C ALA A 10 -14.81 -21.06 14.63
N GLY A 11 -14.92 -21.05 13.29
CA GLY A 11 -13.90 -20.51 12.37
C GLY A 11 -14.27 -19.13 11.83
N GLY A 12 -14.59 -18.18 12.70
CA GLY A 12 -15.13 -16.86 12.34
C GLY A 12 -14.19 -15.95 11.52
N PRO A 13 -14.56 -14.67 11.33
CA PRO A 13 -13.77 -13.67 10.58
C PRO A 13 -12.28 -13.67 10.90
N ARG A 14 -11.93 -13.92 12.17
CA ARG A 14 -10.55 -14.02 12.67
C ARG A 14 -9.71 -15.13 12.02
N THR A 15 -10.31 -16.24 11.61
CA THR A 15 -9.59 -17.33 10.92
C THR A 15 -9.23 -16.92 9.50
N ILE A 16 -10.18 -16.35 8.77
CA ILE A 16 -9.98 -15.85 7.41
C ILE A 16 -8.89 -14.76 7.43
N GLU A 17 -8.96 -13.82 8.38
CA GLU A 17 -7.94 -12.79 8.58
C GLU A 17 -6.56 -13.36 8.86
N ARG A 18 -6.44 -14.35 9.75
CA ARG A 18 -5.16 -15.04 10.04
C ARG A 18 -4.58 -15.71 8.80
N ILE A 19 -5.40 -16.40 8.02
CA ILE A 19 -4.96 -17.07 6.79
C ILE A 19 -4.50 -16.04 5.77
N ARG A 20 -5.28 -14.97 5.56
CA ARG A 20 -4.93 -13.88 4.64
C ARG A 20 -3.66 -13.17 5.06
N ALA A 21 -3.47 -12.88 6.35
CA ALA A 21 -2.26 -12.26 6.87
C ALA A 21 -1.02 -13.15 6.67
N ALA A 22 -1.13 -14.46 6.92
CA ALA A 22 -0.04 -15.40 6.66
C ALA A 22 0.30 -15.51 5.16
N ALA A 23 -0.72 -15.49 4.30
CA ALA A 23 -0.54 -15.47 2.85
C ALA A 23 0.15 -14.18 2.39
N LEU A 24 -0.32 -13.01 2.85
CA LEU A 24 0.24 -11.71 2.54
C LEU A 24 1.73 -11.63 2.90
N ARG A 25 2.10 -12.04 4.12
CA ARG A 25 3.51 -12.16 4.54
C ARG A 25 4.33 -12.99 3.58
N SER A 26 3.87 -14.22 3.33
CA SER A 26 4.60 -15.16 2.47
C SER A 26 4.74 -14.63 1.05
N PHE A 27 3.71 -13.96 0.51
CA PHE A 27 3.77 -13.34 -0.81
C PHE A 27 4.72 -12.15 -0.87
N GLY A 28 4.73 -11.29 0.15
CA GLY A 28 5.68 -10.16 0.22
C GLY A 28 7.14 -10.63 0.30
N GLU A 29 7.41 -11.64 1.11
CA GLU A 29 8.76 -12.18 1.31
C GLU A 29 9.25 -12.99 0.09
N HIS A 30 8.45 -13.94 -0.39
CA HIS A 30 8.87 -14.99 -1.33
C HIS A 30 8.22 -14.91 -2.71
N GLY A 31 7.18 -14.07 -2.87
CA GLY A 31 6.35 -14.03 -4.06
C GLY A 31 5.27 -15.13 -4.09
N ALA A 32 4.14 -14.83 -4.75
CA ALA A 32 2.99 -15.73 -4.79
C ALA A 32 3.32 -17.11 -5.41
N SER A 33 4.22 -17.18 -6.38
CA SER A 33 4.62 -18.43 -7.04
C SER A 33 5.30 -19.40 -6.07
N ALA A 34 6.20 -18.93 -5.20
CA ALA A 34 6.94 -19.75 -4.25
C ALA A 34 6.10 -20.19 -3.03
N THR A 35 5.03 -19.46 -2.71
CA THR A 35 4.15 -19.78 -1.57
C THR A 35 3.29 -21.01 -1.80
N THR A 36 3.17 -21.89 -0.80
CA THR A 36 2.30 -23.07 -0.87
C THR A 36 1.12 -22.96 0.11
N MET A 37 -0.02 -23.58 -0.22
CA MET A 37 -1.19 -23.61 0.66
C MET A 37 -0.88 -24.25 2.03
N ARG A 38 0.01 -25.26 2.06
CA ARG A 38 0.49 -25.87 3.32
C ARG A 38 1.34 -24.89 4.12
N GLY A 39 2.24 -24.16 3.47
CA GLY A 39 3.04 -23.13 4.12
C GLY A 39 2.17 -22.02 4.74
N VAL A 40 1.15 -21.56 4.01
CA VAL A 40 0.18 -20.59 4.53
C VAL A 40 -0.59 -21.17 5.73
N ALA A 41 -1.07 -22.41 5.65
CA ALA A 41 -1.77 -23.06 6.76
C ALA A 41 -0.90 -23.13 8.02
N ALA A 42 0.37 -23.53 7.87
CA ALA A 42 1.35 -23.56 8.94
C ALA A 42 1.60 -22.17 9.53
N GLY A 43 1.85 -21.16 8.69
CA GLY A 43 2.07 -19.78 9.12
C GLY A 43 0.84 -19.11 9.76
N ALA A 44 -0.36 -19.57 9.40
CA ALA A 44 -1.61 -19.14 10.01
C ALA A 44 -1.97 -19.93 11.27
N GLY A 45 -1.29 -21.04 11.58
CA GLY A 45 -1.60 -21.93 12.70
C GLY A 45 -2.94 -22.65 12.55
N VAL A 46 -3.26 -23.11 11.33
CA VAL A 46 -4.51 -23.81 11.01
C VAL A 46 -4.25 -25.04 10.13
N SER A 47 -5.26 -25.90 9.94
CA SER A 47 -5.14 -27.06 9.04
C SER A 47 -5.23 -26.64 7.56
N LEU A 48 -4.59 -27.40 6.67
CA LEU A 48 -4.73 -27.21 5.22
C LEU A 48 -6.20 -27.28 4.77
N GLY A 49 -6.97 -28.21 5.35
CA GLY A 49 -8.40 -28.36 5.06
C GLY A 49 -9.19 -27.10 5.38
N LEU A 50 -8.83 -26.36 6.44
CA LEU A 50 -9.49 -25.09 6.78
C LEU A 50 -9.17 -23.99 5.76
N VAL A 51 -7.92 -23.92 5.28
CA VAL A 51 -7.55 -23.00 4.19
C VAL A 51 -8.31 -23.34 2.90
N GLN A 52 -8.37 -24.61 2.54
CA GLN A 52 -9.11 -25.07 1.36
C GLN A 52 -10.61 -24.84 1.50
N HIS A 53 -11.18 -24.97 2.71
CA HIS A 53 -12.58 -24.67 2.96
C HIS A 53 -12.92 -23.19 2.67
N HIS A 54 -12.05 -22.26 3.06
CA HIS A 54 -12.30 -20.83 2.88
C HIS A 54 -11.96 -20.30 1.49
N PHE A 55 -10.88 -20.78 0.88
CA PHE A 55 -10.33 -20.19 -0.35
C PHE A 55 -10.40 -21.12 -1.57
N ALA A 56 -10.76 -22.39 -1.39
CA ALA A 56 -10.80 -23.47 -2.38
C ALA A 56 -9.44 -23.81 -3.01
N THR A 57 -8.76 -22.82 -3.60
CA THR A 57 -7.53 -22.96 -4.38
C THR A 57 -6.51 -21.90 -4.00
N LYS A 58 -5.25 -22.12 -4.39
CA LYS A 58 -4.19 -21.10 -4.27
C LYS A 58 -4.55 -19.82 -5.02
N ALA A 59 -5.13 -19.94 -6.21
CA ALA A 59 -5.57 -18.78 -6.99
C ALA A 59 -6.69 -17.99 -6.28
N GLY A 60 -7.62 -18.69 -5.63
CA GLY A 60 -8.66 -18.06 -4.81
C GLY A 60 -8.08 -17.30 -3.61
N LEU A 61 -7.08 -17.88 -2.94
CA LEU A 61 -6.34 -17.21 -1.87
C LEU A 61 -5.55 -15.99 -2.37
N THR A 62 -4.85 -16.10 -3.51
CA THR A 62 -4.14 -14.98 -4.12
C THR A 62 -5.08 -13.83 -4.45
N ARG A 63 -6.22 -14.12 -5.08
CA ARG A 63 -7.24 -13.10 -5.36
C ARG A 63 -7.73 -12.42 -4.07
N ALA A 64 -8.03 -13.19 -3.03
CA ALA A 64 -8.50 -12.61 -1.77
C ALA A 64 -7.45 -11.72 -1.07
N VAL A 65 -6.15 -12.00 -1.27
CA VAL A 65 -5.08 -11.12 -0.80
C VAL A 65 -4.97 -9.87 -1.67
N ASP A 66 -5.01 -10.03 -3.00
CA ASP A 66 -4.98 -8.91 -3.95
C ASP A 66 -6.09 -7.91 -3.67
N ASP A 67 -7.33 -8.40 -3.59
CA ASP A 67 -8.53 -7.57 -3.39
C ASP A 67 -8.43 -6.83 -2.05
N TYR A 68 -8.01 -7.53 -0.98
CA TYR A 68 -7.80 -6.89 0.32
C TYR A 68 -6.76 -5.76 0.28
N VAL A 69 -5.65 -5.96 -0.44
CA VAL A 69 -4.59 -4.94 -0.54
C VAL A 69 -5.08 -3.74 -1.35
N VAL A 70 -5.75 -3.96 -2.48
CA VAL A 70 -6.31 -2.89 -3.29
C VAL A 70 -7.36 -2.11 -2.50
N ASP A 71 -8.28 -2.80 -1.83
CA ASP A 71 -9.33 -2.18 -1.02
C ASP A 71 -8.73 -1.32 0.10
N LEU A 72 -7.75 -1.84 0.85
CA LEU A 72 -7.09 -1.10 1.93
C LEU A 72 -6.40 0.18 1.42
N LEU A 73 -5.69 0.08 0.29
CA LEU A 73 -5.03 1.22 -0.34
C LEU A 73 -6.04 2.27 -0.80
N VAL A 74 -7.09 1.84 -1.50
CA VAL A 74 -8.15 2.75 -2.00
C VAL A 74 -8.90 3.40 -0.85
N GLU A 75 -9.31 2.63 0.15
CA GLU A 75 -10.04 3.16 1.31
C GLU A 75 -9.21 4.23 2.03
N THR A 76 -7.92 3.95 2.26
CA THR A 76 -7.02 4.89 2.95
C THR A 76 -6.76 6.13 2.10
N MET A 77 -6.46 5.93 0.81
CA MET A 77 -6.06 7.01 -0.08
C MET A 77 -7.24 7.82 -0.60
N SER A 78 -8.48 7.33 -0.57
CA SER A 78 -9.66 8.06 -1.04
C SER A 78 -10.37 8.86 0.05
N ARG A 79 -10.06 8.64 1.33
CA ARG A 79 -10.62 9.42 2.46
C ARG A 79 -10.56 10.93 2.20
N PRO A 80 -11.62 11.71 2.48
CA PRO A 80 -11.60 13.16 2.35
C PRO A 80 -10.45 13.78 3.15
N LEU A 81 -9.92 14.91 2.67
CA LEU A 81 -8.98 15.71 3.47
C LEU A 81 -9.78 16.51 4.52
N PRO A 82 -9.21 16.79 5.71
CA PRO A 82 -9.83 17.66 6.69
C PRO A 82 -10.17 19.04 6.10
N GLU A 83 -11.26 19.66 6.58
CA GLU A 83 -11.63 21.03 6.20
C GLU A 83 -11.52 21.99 7.40
N PRO A 84 -10.82 23.14 7.25
CA PRO A 84 -10.04 23.55 6.08
C PRO A 84 -8.75 22.72 5.94
N PRO A 85 -8.31 22.39 4.71
CA PRO A 85 -7.06 21.67 4.52
C PRO A 85 -5.89 22.57 4.92
N VAL A 86 -5.26 22.29 6.06
CA VAL A 86 -4.10 23.05 6.53
C VAL A 86 -2.87 22.77 5.65
N ASP A 87 -2.71 21.51 5.24
CA ASP A 87 -1.63 21.08 4.35
C ASP A 87 -1.99 19.78 3.59
N SER A 88 -2.40 19.89 2.33
CA SER A 88 -2.80 18.73 1.53
C SER A 88 -1.64 17.82 1.09
N VAL A 89 -0.38 18.28 1.06
CA VAL A 89 0.77 17.44 0.68
C VAL A 89 1.21 16.62 1.90
N ALA A 90 1.38 17.27 3.05
CA ALA A 90 1.76 16.58 4.29
C ALA A 90 0.71 15.54 4.71
N GLU A 91 -0.59 15.82 4.52
CA GLU A 91 -1.66 14.86 4.80
C GLU A 91 -1.56 13.57 3.95
N ILE A 92 -1.18 13.70 2.68
CA ILE A 92 -0.97 12.53 1.82
C ILE A 92 0.31 11.79 2.23
N GLY A 93 1.38 12.54 2.54
CA GLY A 93 2.61 12.00 3.13
C GLY A 93 2.31 11.16 4.38
N ASN A 94 1.53 11.70 5.32
CA ASN A 94 1.12 11.04 6.56
C ASN A 94 0.38 9.72 6.30
N ARG A 95 -0.50 9.66 5.30
CA ARG A 95 -1.22 8.42 4.95
C ARG A 95 -0.27 7.37 4.38
N VAL A 96 0.66 7.79 3.54
CA VAL A 96 1.67 6.89 2.95
C VAL A 96 2.59 6.34 4.03
N THR A 97 3.11 7.21 4.91
CA THR A 97 3.99 6.78 6.00
C THR A 97 3.25 5.88 7.00
N TRP A 98 1.99 6.19 7.33
CA TRP A 98 1.13 5.33 8.15
C TRP A 98 0.91 3.94 7.53
N LEU A 99 0.63 3.86 6.22
CA LEU A 99 0.51 2.57 5.53
C LEU A 99 1.80 1.74 5.61
N PHE A 100 2.96 2.39 5.48
CA PHE A 100 4.26 1.72 5.54
C PHE A 100 4.59 1.23 6.95
N SER A 101 4.22 1.98 7.99
CA SER A 101 4.49 1.61 9.39
C SER A 101 3.50 0.58 9.92
N GLU A 102 2.20 0.75 9.68
CA GLU A 102 1.15 -0.10 10.25
C GLU A 102 0.93 -1.39 9.45
N TYR A 103 1.22 -1.38 8.15
CA TYR A 103 1.01 -2.53 7.27
C TYR A 103 2.29 -2.92 6.51
N PRO A 104 3.39 -3.28 7.19
CA PRO A 104 4.67 -3.58 6.55
C PRO A 104 4.59 -4.76 5.58
N ASP A 105 3.79 -5.79 5.90
CA ASP A 105 3.58 -6.96 5.04
C ASP A 105 2.86 -6.57 3.73
N MET A 106 1.90 -5.65 3.82
CA MET A 106 1.22 -5.10 2.67
C MET A 106 2.18 -4.25 1.83
N ALA A 107 2.97 -3.39 2.47
CA ALA A 107 3.94 -2.55 1.77
C ALA A 107 4.99 -3.41 1.04
N ALA A 108 5.50 -4.47 1.67
CA ALA A 108 6.40 -5.43 1.03
C ALA A 108 5.75 -6.14 -0.16
N TYR A 109 4.48 -6.56 -0.01
CA TYR A 109 3.71 -7.15 -1.10
C TYR A 109 3.54 -6.21 -2.30
N VAL A 110 3.15 -4.96 -2.04
CA VAL A 110 2.98 -3.92 -3.08
C VAL A 110 4.30 -3.64 -3.79
N GLY A 111 5.39 -3.43 -3.04
CA GLY A 111 6.70 -3.17 -3.61
C GLY A 111 7.18 -4.30 -4.53
N ARG A 112 6.99 -5.55 -4.12
CA ARG A 112 7.30 -6.73 -4.96
C ARG A 112 6.37 -6.82 -6.17
N ALA A 113 5.07 -6.67 -5.98
CA ALA A 113 4.08 -6.77 -7.05
C ALA A 113 4.33 -5.76 -8.19
N LEU A 114 4.80 -4.55 -7.85
CA LEU A 114 5.19 -3.52 -8.79
C LEU A 114 6.53 -3.83 -9.46
N ALA A 115 7.55 -4.23 -8.71
CA ALA A 115 8.85 -4.60 -9.25
C ALA A 115 8.77 -5.78 -10.23
N ASP A 116 7.92 -6.76 -9.93
CA ASP A 116 7.68 -7.94 -10.76
C ASP A 116 6.78 -7.64 -11.99
N GLY A 117 6.17 -6.46 -12.07
CA GLY A 117 5.21 -6.12 -13.13
C GLY A 117 3.96 -7.00 -13.13
N SER A 118 3.56 -7.49 -11.95
CA SER A 118 2.45 -8.42 -11.81
C SER A 118 1.09 -7.78 -12.14
N ALA A 119 0.09 -8.60 -12.47
CA ALA A 119 -1.26 -8.09 -12.77
C ALA A 119 -1.88 -7.29 -11.61
N VAL A 120 -1.59 -7.64 -10.35
CA VAL A 120 -2.05 -6.84 -9.20
C VAL A 120 -1.24 -5.55 -9.04
N GLY A 121 0.06 -5.56 -9.33
CA GLY A 121 0.89 -4.34 -9.35
C GLY A 121 0.36 -3.31 -10.33
N VAL A 122 0.01 -3.74 -11.55
CA VAL A 122 -0.64 -2.88 -12.57
C VAL A 122 -1.96 -2.32 -12.04
N ARG A 123 -2.84 -3.18 -11.50
CA ARG A 123 -4.12 -2.73 -10.91
C ARG A 123 -3.93 -1.72 -9.78
N ILE A 124 -2.97 -1.94 -8.89
CA ILE A 124 -2.65 -1.02 -7.79
C ILE A 124 -2.25 0.35 -8.35
N PHE A 125 -1.33 0.38 -9.31
CA PHE A 125 -0.87 1.63 -9.92
C PHE A 125 -2.01 2.39 -10.58
N ASP A 126 -2.79 1.73 -11.44
CA ASP A 126 -3.89 2.35 -12.19
C ASP A 126 -4.96 2.92 -11.24
N THR A 127 -5.29 2.16 -10.19
CA THR A 127 -6.31 2.56 -9.22
C THR A 127 -5.84 3.76 -8.40
N LEU A 128 -4.59 3.74 -7.93
CA LEU A 128 -4.02 4.86 -7.18
C LEU A 128 -3.84 6.11 -8.06
N LEU A 129 -3.54 5.94 -9.35
CA LEU A 129 -3.44 7.05 -10.30
C LEU A 129 -4.79 7.72 -10.49
N ALA A 130 -5.87 6.94 -10.66
CA ALA A 130 -7.22 7.48 -10.74
C ALA A 130 -7.60 8.29 -9.49
N VAL A 131 -7.28 7.78 -8.29
CA VAL A 131 -7.48 8.49 -7.01
C VAL A 131 -6.64 9.78 -6.97
N GLY A 132 -5.39 9.73 -7.42
CA GLY A 132 -4.49 10.88 -7.46
C GLY A 132 -4.98 11.99 -8.39
N VAL A 133 -5.42 11.64 -9.60
CA VAL A 133 -5.95 12.60 -10.59
C VAL A 133 -7.21 13.27 -10.06
N ALA A 134 -8.16 12.50 -9.50
CA ALA A 134 -9.38 13.06 -8.91
C ALA A 134 -9.06 14.07 -7.79
N ARG A 135 -8.04 13.79 -6.98
CA ARG A 135 -7.58 14.70 -5.93
C ARG A 135 -6.93 15.97 -6.48
N TRP A 136 -6.12 15.86 -7.53
CA TRP A 136 -5.55 17.04 -8.17
C TRP A 136 -6.62 17.96 -8.76
N GLN A 137 -7.69 17.39 -9.34
CA GLN A 137 -8.82 18.18 -9.82
C GLN A 137 -9.48 18.98 -8.69
N GLN A 138 -9.70 18.35 -7.52
CA GLN A 138 -10.25 19.06 -6.35
C GLN A 138 -9.37 20.24 -5.90
N ARG A 139 -8.04 20.10 -5.99
CA ARG A 139 -7.11 21.19 -5.64
C ARG A 139 -7.18 22.35 -6.64
N ILE A 140 -7.36 22.04 -7.93
CA ILE A 140 -7.56 23.03 -8.98
C ILE A 140 -8.86 23.80 -8.73
N ASP A 141 -9.95 23.10 -8.45
CA ASP A 141 -11.27 23.70 -8.20
C ASP A 141 -11.25 24.63 -6.96
N ARG A 142 -10.33 24.37 -6.01
CA ARG A 142 -10.09 25.17 -4.80
C ARG A 142 -9.07 26.31 -5.00
N GLY A 143 -8.42 26.41 -6.16
CA GLY A 143 -7.40 27.42 -6.44
C GLY A 143 -6.08 27.21 -5.69
N GLU A 144 -5.79 25.98 -5.24
CA GLU A 144 -4.58 25.64 -4.45
C GLU A 144 -3.34 25.37 -5.34
N VAL A 145 -3.51 25.40 -6.66
CA VAL A 145 -2.50 24.91 -7.61
C VAL A 145 -2.06 26.02 -8.57
N ARG A 146 -0.78 25.98 -8.96
CA ARG A 146 -0.22 26.87 -9.98
C ARG A 146 -0.95 26.74 -11.34
N PRO A 147 -1.13 27.83 -12.11
CA PRO A 147 -1.90 27.81 -13.35
C PRO A 147 -1.33 26.91 -14.46
N ASP A 148 -0.03 26.64 -14.43
CA ASP A 148 0.73 25.94 -15.47
C ASP A 148 1.09 24.49 -15.07
N ILE A 149 0.36 23.91 -14.12
CA ILE A 149 0.63 22.53 -13.69
C ILE A 149 0.25 21.51 -14.78
N ASP A 150 1.12 20.54 -14.99
CA ASP A 150 0.76 19.30 -15.67
C ASP A 150 0.18 18.32 -14.63
N VAL A 151 -1.15 18.21 -14.59
CA VAL A 151 -1.87 17.37 -13.62
C VAL A 151 -1.48 15.90 -13.73
N THR A 152 -1.28 15.42 -14.95
CA THR A 152 -0.94 14.03 -15.23
C THR A 152 0.40 13.71 -14.58
N TRP A 153 1.42 14.52 -14.86
CA TRP A 153 2.74 14.34 -14.26
C TRP A 153 2.77 14.64 -12.77
N ALA A 154 1.95 15.57 -12.27
CA ALA A 154 1.84 15.81 -10.84
C ALA A 154 1.29 14.59 -10.08
N ALA A 155 0.28 13.91 -10.64
CA ALA A 155 -0.25 12.66 -10.08
C ALA A 155 0.76 11.52 -10.19
N ILE A 156 1.36 11.33 -11.36
CA ILE A 156 2.35 10.27 -11.60
C ILE A 156 3.57 10.44 -10.69
N ASN A 157 4.13 11.65 -10.57
CA ASN A 157 5.30 11.89 -9.73
C ASN A 157 5.02 11.62 -8.25
N GLY A 158 3.83 11.97 -7.75
CA GLY A 158 3.42 11.61 -6.39
C GLY A 158 3.42 10.10 -6.16
N LEU A 159 2.93 9.32 -7.12
CA LEU A 159 2.98 7.87 -7.05
C LEU A 159 4.39 7.32 -7.20
N VAL A 160 5.20 7.84 -8.12
CA VAL A 160 6.59 7.40 -8.31
C VAL A 160 7.39 7.60 -7.04
N LEU A 161 7.18 8.71 -6.31
CA LEU A 161 7.86 8.94 -5.03
C LEU A 161 7.45 7.89 -3.99
N ALA A 162 6.15 7.66 -3.79
CA ALA A 162 5.66 6.71 -2.78
C ALA A 162 5.95 5.25 -3.16
N LEU A 163 5.51 4.82 -4.35
CA LEU A 163 5.62 3.45 -4.83
C LEU A 163 7.06 3.09 -5.21
N GLY A 164 7.84 4.05 -5.72
CA GLY A 164 9.26 3.87 -5.99
C GLY A 164 10.05 3.65 -4.70
N ALA A 165 9.75 4.41 -3.64
CA ALA A 165 10.41 4.23 -2.35
C ALA A 165 10.21 2.82 -1.77
N ILE A 166 8.98 2.28 -1.82
CA ILE A 166 8.73 0.92 -1.31
C ILE A 166 9.27 -0.17 -2.24
N SER A 167 9.16 0.01 -3.56
CA SER A 167 9.66 -0.98 -4.54
C SER A 167 11.19 -1.07 -4.52
N LEU A 168 11.87 0.04 -4.26
CA LEU A 168 13.33 0.12 -4.18
C LEU A 168 13.85 0.03 -2.74
N LYS A 169 12.99 -0.25 -1.75
CA LYS A 169 13.34 -0.30 -0.32
C LYS A 169 14.63 -1.10 -0.04
N PRO A 170 14.85 -2.32 -0.59
CA PRO A 170 16.09 -3.06 -0.35
C PRO A 170 17.35 -2.32 -0.81
N HIS A 171 17.24 -1.51 -1.86
CA HIS A 171 18.36 -0.69 -2.35
C HIS A 171 18.56 0.56 -1.49
N LEU A 172 17.47 1.19 -1.04
CA LEU A 172 17.50 2.37 -0.18
C LEU A 172 18.07 2.04 1.21
N ASP A 173 17.65 0.93 1.82
CA ASP A 173 18.07 0.53 3.16
C ASP A 173 19.60 0.36 3.30
N ARG A 174 20.32 0.02 2.23
CA ARG A 174 21.80 -0.06 2.23
C ARG A 174 22.49 1.29 2.40
N HIS A 175 21.76 2.39 2.18
CA HIS A 175 22.26 3.76 2.26
C HIS A 175 21.66 4.55 3.43
N LEU A 176 20.81 3.92 4.25
CA LEU A 176 20.19 4.51 5.42
C LEU A 176 20.83 3.94 6.70
N ALA A 177 20.81 4.74 7.77
CA ALA A 177 21.29 4.31 9.07
C ALA A 177 20.35 3.29 9.75
N GLU A 178 19.07 3.34 9.39
CA GLU A 178 18.00 2.46 9.85
C GLU A 178 17.12 2.07 8.65
N PRO A 179 16.30 1.01 8.73
CA PRO A 179 15.37 0.67 7.66
C PRO A 179 14.45 1.84 7.30
N LEU A 180 14.12 2.02 6.02
CA LEU A 180 13.20 3.06 5.53
C LEU A 180 11.88 3.10 6.29
N THR A 181 11.40 1.93 6.72
CA THR A 181 10.13 1.76 7.46
C THR A 181 10.25 2.09 8.95
N SER A 182 11.42 2.51 9.46
CA SER A 182 11.53 3.02 10.82
C SER A 182 10.80 4.37 10.94
N PRO A 183 10.18 4.68 12.10
CA PRO A 183 9.47 5.96 12.27
C PRO A 183 10.36 7.17 11.95
N ALA A 184 11.63 7.15 12.36
CA ALA A 184 12.58 8.23 12.13
C ALA A 184 12.92 8.40 10.63
N GLN A 185 13.11 7.31 9.88
CA GLN A 185 13.38 7.40 8.44
C GLN A 185 12.14 7.76 7.64
N LEU A 186 10.95 7.27 8.02
CA LEU A 186 9.69 7.68 7.37
C LEU A 186 9.43 9.18 7.53
N GLU A 187 9.61 9.72 8.74
CA GLU A 187 9.46 11.15 9.00
C GLU A 187 10.49 11.98 8.21
N ARG A 188 11.75 11.54 8.20
CA ARG A 188 12.81 12.20 7.43
C ARG A 188 12.54 12.17 5.92
N TRP A 189 12.09 11.02 5.41
CA TRP A 189 11.76 10.85 4.00
C TRP A 189 10.57 11.72 3.60
N GLN A 190 9.50 11.74 4.41
CA GLN A 190 8.35 12.60 4.18
C GLN A 190 8.75 14.07 4.12
N ARG A 191 9.54 14.57 5.08
CA ARG A 191 10.02 15.97 5.05
C ARG A 191 10.83 16.29 3.78
N ALA A 192 11.65 15.34 3.31
CA ALA A 192 12.41 15.51 2.07
C ALA A 192 11.50 15.53 0.83
N VAL A 193 10.47 14.68 0.78
CA VAL A 193 9.46 14.64 -0.29
C VAL A 193 8.61 15.92 -0.29
N ASP A 194 8.19 16.40 0.87
CA ASP A 194 7.38 17.62 1.00
C ASP A 194 8.17 18.85 0.50
N SER A 195 9.45 18.95 0.88
CA SER A 195 10.34 20.00 0.36
C SER A 195 10.50 19.90 -1.16
N LEU A 196 10.74 18.70 -1.69
CA LEU A 196 10.84 18.45 -3.14
C LEU A 196 9.56 18.89 -3.89
N LEU A 197 8.38 18.54 -3.37
CA LEU A 197 7.09 18.83 -4.03
C LEU A 197 6.70 20.30 -3.97
N ARG A 198 7.12 21.03 -2.93
CA ARG A 198 6.78 22.46 -2.75
C ARG A 198 7.77 23.40 -3.40
N GLU A 199 9.05 23.12 -3.19
CA GLU A 199 10.15 24.08 -3.44
C GLU A 199 11.08 23.61 -4.56
N GLY A 200 11.09 22.30 -4.85
CA GLY A 200 12.12 21.69 -5.66
C GLY A 200 13.46 21.62 -4.92
N LEU A 201 14.50 21.09 -5.58
CA LEU A 201 15.82 20.89 -4.95
C LEU A 201 16.87 21.95 -5.31
N PHE A 202 16.64 22.66 -6.41
CA PHE A 202 17.61 23.59 -6.98
C PHE A 202 17.05 25.01 -6.98
N ARG A 203 17.93 25.98 -6.81
CA ARG A 203 17.60 27.38 -7.07
C ARG A 203 17.28 27.56 -8.55
N ARG A 204 16.30 28.41 -8.86
CA ARG A 204 16.08 28.81 -10.25
C ARG A 204 17.32 29.57 -10.72
N PRO A 205 17.88 29.24 -11.91
CA PRO A 205 18.91 30.06 -12.50
C PRO A 205 18.36 31.48 -12.66
N SER A 206 19.13 32.48 -12.25
CA SER A 206 18.77 33.88 -12.46
C SER A 206 18.60 34.12 -13.95
N SER A 207 17.43 34.61 -14.35
CA SER A 207 17.19 35.06 -15.71
C SER A 207 18.08 36.28 -15.97
N GLU A 208 19.21 36.09 -16.65
CA GLU A 208 19.88 37.18 -17.38
C GLU A 208 19.13 37.48 -18.68
#